data_AF-A0A1I4R2X9-F1
#
_entry.id   AF-A0A1I4R2X9-F1
#
_cell.length_a   1.000
_cell.length_b   1.000
_cell.length_c   1.000
_cell.angle_alpha   90.00
_cell.angle_beta   90.00
_cell.angle_gamma   90.00
#
_symmetry.space_group_name_H-M   'P 1'
#
loop_
_entity.id
_entity.type
_entity.pdbx_description
1 polymer ?
#
loop_
_entity_poly.entity_id
_entity_poly.type
_entity_poly.pdbx_seq_one_letter_code
_entity_poly.pdbx_strand_id
1 'polypeptide(L)'
;MSRLESIARAFLRYLYEDHRFRPEVADFFDSAAAEAAAVQPSWAELADVLEALRERELIATSGEGQLGTPARAGLTGSGLICAGRHGGDITSWSRSQSVAVLDDPAEGAVPQARSASEGAPRRIDYSGLTRVAKVVLLALPTVHARYGDTVEIESTAQRLCEATRQDRPDAGRVRILAQRLRTDLATGSVANTLGVVLLDGLDEALDESGLG
;
A
#
# COMPACT_ATOMS: atom_id res chain seq x y z
N MET A 1 11.82 -3.55 23.09
CA MET A 1 10.87 -2.75 22.29
C MET A 1 10.89 -1.35 22.87
N SER A 2 11.19 -0.35 22.04
CA SER A 2 11.26 1.05 22.47
C SER A 2 9.88 1.65 22.68
N ARG A 3 9.80 2.80 23.37
CA ARG A 3 8.55 3.53 23.56
C ARG A 3 7.94 3.96 22.22
N LEU A 4 8.75 4.51 21.31
CA LEU A 4 8.31 4.91 19.98
C LEU A 4 7.85 3.72 19.14
N GLU A 5 8.50 2.56 19.23
CA GLU A 5 8.05 1.32 18.57
C GLU A 5 6.68 0.87 19.09
N SER A 6 6.43 1.01 20.40
CA SER A 6 5.15 0.65 21.01
C SER A 6 4.03 1.57 20.52
N ILE A 7 4.31 2.88 20.43
CA ILE A 7 3.38 3.87 19.88
C ILE A 7 3.13 3.60 18.39
N ALA A 8 4.18 3.36 17.59
CA ALA A 8 4.06 3.06 16.17
C ALA A 8 3.21 1.81 15.92
N ARG A 9 3.42 0.76 16.71
CA ARG A 9 2.63 -0.46 16.63
C ARG A 9 1.16 -0.24 16.99
N ALA A 10 0.90 0.50 18.07
CA ALA A 10 -0.46 0.85 18.48
C ALA A 10 -1.15 1.74 17.43
N PHE A 11 -0.42 2.67 16.83
CA PHE A 11 -0.93 3.56 15.79
C PHE A 11 -1.26 2.80 14.49
N LEU A 12 -0.38 1.91 14.03
CA LEU A 12 -0.66 1.04 12.88
C LEU A 12 -1.89 0.15 13.12
N ARG A 13 -2.08 -0.31 14.36
CA ARG A 13 -3.25 -1.09 14.76
C ARG A 13 -4.52 -0.25 14.78
N TYR A 14 -4.47 0.96 15.34
CA TYR A 14 -5.55 1.93 15.27
C TYR A 14 -6.02 2.14 13.82
N LEU A 15 -5.09 2.42 12.90
CA LEU A 15 -5.41 2.61 11.48
C LEU A 15 -5.95 1.34 10.80
N TYR A 16 -5.60 0.16 11.30
CA TYR A 16 -6.09 -1.11 10.76
C TYR A 16 -7.50 -1.45 11.25
N GLU A 17 -7.82 -1.09 12.50
CA GLU A 17 -9.12 -1.35 13.13
C GLU A 17 -10.15 -0.25 12.80
N ASP A 18 -9.71 0.96 12.45
CA ASP A 18 -10.60 2.04 12.01
C ASP A 18 -11.16 1.74 10.61
N HIS A 19 -12.47 1.93 10.46
CA HIS A 19 -13.20 1.68 9.22
C HIS A 19 -13.09 2.84 8.22
N ARG A 20 -12.59 3.99 8.66
CA ARG A 20 -12.37 5.19 7.85
C ARG A 20 -11.04 5.07 7.13
N PHE A 21 -10.99 5.48 5.87
CA PHE A 21 -9.78 5.37 5.04
C PHE A 21 -8.56 6.13 5.61
N ARG A 22 -8.80 7.35 6.10
CA ARG A 22 -7.81 8.14 6.84
C ARG A 22 -8.51 8.78 8.04
N PRO A 23 -8.58 8.08 9.18
CA PRO A 23 -9.18 8.69 10.35
C PRO A 23 -8.33 9.87 10.82
N GLU A 24 -8.88 10.68 11.71
CA GLU A 24 -8.15 11.80 12.26
C GLU A 24 -7.00 11.28 13.13
N VAL A 25 -5.85 11.93 13.06
CA VAL A 25 -4.71 11.58 13.91
C VAL A 25 -5.05 11.87 15.38
N ALA A 26 -5.85 12.90 15.65
CA ALA A 26 -6.32 13.24 16.99
C ALA A 26 -7.18 12.14 17.63
N ASP A 27 -7.99 11.44 16.84
CA ASP A 27 -8.84 10.35 17.34
C ASP A 27 -8.03 9.17 17.89
N PHE A 28 -6.73 9.06 17.55
CA PHE A 28 -5.87 8.01 18.09
C PHE A 28 -5.75 8.09 19.62
N PHE A 29 -5.71 9.31 20.18
CA PHE A 29 -5.52 9.53 21.62
C PHE A 29 -6.65 8.90 22.45
N ASP A 30 -7.85 8.83 21.88
CA ASP A 30 -9.05 8.27 22.50
C ASP A 30 -9.42 6.89 21.93
N SER A 31 -8.51 6.27 21.17
CA SER A 31 -8.77 4.99 20.51
C SER A 31 -8.56 3.79 21.44
N ALA A 32 -9.36 2.74 21.24
CA ALA A 32 -9.20 1.46 21.94
C ALA A 32 -7.80 0.84 21.74
N ALA A 33 -7.13 1.13 20.62
CA ALA A 33 -5.77 0.66 20.36
C ALA A 33 -4.72 1.37 21.24
N ALA A 34 -4.88 2.67 21.48
CA ALA A 34 -4.02 3.41 22.41
C ALA A 34 -4.23 2.93 23.86
N GLU A 35 -5.49 2.73 24.27
CA GLU A 35 -5.85 2.19 25.58
C GLU A 35 -5.30 0.77 25.79
N ALA A 36 -5.54 -0.14 24.83
CA ALA A 36 -5.11 -1.54 24.92
C ALA A 36 -3.59 -1.71 24.97
N ALA A 37 -2.85 -0.79 24.34
CA ALA A 37 -1.40 -0.76 24.38
C ALA A 37 -0.85 0.05 25.58
N ALA A 38 -1.73 0.57 26.44
CA ALA A 38 -1.41 1.42 27.60
C ALA A 38 -0.45 2.57 27.23
N VAL A 39 -0.61 3.13 26.02
CA VAL A 39 0.19 4.25 25.51
C VAL A 39 -0.65 5.50 25.49
N GLN A 40 -0.21 6.49 26.27
CA GLN A 40 -0.64 7.88 26.19
C GLN A 40 0.54 8.67 25.59
N PRO A 41 0.61 8.79 24.25
CA PRO A 41 1.67 9.55 23.60
C PRO A 41 1.46 11.05 23.80
N SER A 42 2.54 11.83 23.75
CA SER A 42 2.43 13.26 23.47
C SER A 42 2.34 13.52 21.96
N TRP A 43 1.90 14.71 21.55
CA TRP A 43 1.91 15.12 20.15
C TRP A 43 3.29 15.07 19.51
N ALA A 44 4.35 15.40 20.27
CA ALA A 44 5.73 15.33 19.78
C ALA A 44 6.16 13.88 19.50
N GLU A 45 5.87 12.96 20.42
CA GLU A 45 6.17 11.53 20.22
C GLU A 45 5.41 10.95 19.02
N LEU A 46 4.16 11.38 18.82
CA LEU A 46 3.36 10.97 17.66
C LEU A 46 3.92 11.56 16.36
N ALA A 47 4.42 12.79 16.36
CA ALA A 47 5.07 13.41 15.19
C ALA A 47 6.29 12.59 14.74
N ASP A 48 7.19 12.24 15.67
CA ASP A 48 8.38 11.43 15.39
C ASP A 48 8.00 10.05 14.81
N VAL A 49 6.95 9.43 15.37
CA VAL A 49 6.43 8.15 14.88
C VAL A 49 5.86 8.28 13.47
N LEU A 50 5.07 9.33 13.19
CA LEU A 50 4.48 9.55 11.88
C LEU A 50 5.54 9.79 10.81
N GLU A 51 6.58 10.55 11.13
CA GLU A 51 7.73 10.76 10.23
C GLU A 51 8.43 9.43 9.93
N ALA A 52 8.79 8.67 10.97
CA ALA A 52 9.47 7.38 10.80
C ALA A 52 8.64 6.35 10.00
N LEU A 53 7.32 6.35 10.16
CA LEU A 53 6.41 5.48 9.40
C LEU A 53 6.28 5.92 7.93
N ARG A 54 6.32 7.23 7.65
CA ARG A 54 6.32 7.77 6.28
C ARG A 54 7.61 7.46 5.54
N GLU A 55 8.77 7.62 6.18
CA GLU A 55 10.07 7.27 5.59
C GLU A 55 10.16 5.80 5.18
N ARG A 56 9.44 4.94 5.89
CA ARG A 56 9.35 3.50 5.61
C ARG A 56 8.19 3.13 4.67
N GLU A 57 7.51 4.14 4.13
CA GLU A 57 6.36 3.99 3.23
C GLU A 57 5.23 3.14 3.83
N LEU A 58 5.06 3.13 5.16
CA LEU A 58 4.02 2.34 5.85
C LEU A 58 2.69 3.10 5.96
N ILE A 59 2.74 4.43 5.94
CA ILE A 59 1.54 5.28 6.01
C ILE A 59 1.56 6.36 4.94
N ALA A 60 0.37 6.81 4.55
CA ALA A 60 0.15 8.00 3.76
C ALA A 60 -0.63 9.04 4.57
N THR A 61 -0.27 10.31 4.43
CA THR A 61 -0.79 11.40 5.27
C THR A 61 -1.42 12.52 4.44
N SER A 62 -2.33 13.29 5.02
CA SER A 62 -3.01 14.41 4.34
C SER A 62 -3.51 15.45 5.32
N GLY A 63 -3.54 16.71 4.87
CA GLY A 63 -4.01 17.86 5.64
C GLY A 63 -3.03 18.29 6.73
N GLU A 64 -3.17 19.53 7.19
CA GLU A 64 -2.37 20.08 8.28
C GLU A 64 -3.16 19.96 9.59
N GLY A 65 -2.55 19.29 10.57
CA GLY A 65 -3.11 19.06 11.90
C GLY A 65 -2.46 19.95 12.96
N GLN A 66 -2.58 19.53 14.22
CA GLN A 66 -1.96 20.25 15.33
C GLN A 66 -0.46 20.06 15.37
N LEU A 67 0.27 21.12 15.73
CA LEU A 67 1.69 21.06 16.12
C LEU A 67 2.60 20.39 15.08
N GLY A 68 2.34 20.63 13.79
CA GLY A 68 3.16 20.09 12.69
C GLY A 68 2.88 18.63 12.33
N THR A 69 1.90 17.99 12.98
CA THR A 69 1.42 16.66 12.58
C THR A 69 0.41 16.78 11.44
N PRO A 70 0.29 15.75 10.57
CA PRO A 70 -0.78 15.69 9.59
C PRO A 70 -2.14 15.54 10.27
N ALA A 71 -3.19 16.11 9.68
CA ALA A 71 -4.55 16.00 10.22
C ALA A 71 -5.07 14.54 10.15
N ARG A 72 -4.72 13.83 9.08
CA ARG A 72 -5.23 12.47 8.80
C ARG A 72 -4.11 11.57 8.28
N ALA A 73 -4.18 10.29 8.64
CA ALA A 73 -3.23 9.27 8.20
C ALA A 73 -3.96 7.97 7.85
N GLY A 74 -3.43 7.19 6.91
CA GLY A 74 -3.95 5.87 6.53
C GLY A 74 -2.83 4.92 6.11
N LEU A 75 -3.11 3.62 6.11
CA LEU A 75 -2.13 2.59 5.78
C LEU A 75 -1.87 2.52 4.27
N THR A 76 -0.60 2.35 3.89
CA THR A 76 -0.22 1.94 2.53
C THR A 76 -0.35 0.42 2.37
N GLY A 77 -0.08 -0.11 1.18
CA GLY A 77 0.00 -1.57 0.98
C GLY A 77 1.02 -2.25 1.91
N SER A 78 2.20 -1.65 2.09
CA SER A 78 3.22 -2.12 3.04
C SER A 78 2.76 -2.00 4.48
N GLY A 79 2.07 -0.90 4.83
CA GLY A 79 1.45 -0.69 6.13
C GLY A 79 0.40 -1.74 6.49
N LEU A 80 -0.48 -2.08 5.55
CA LEU A 80 -1.51 -3.12 5.72
C LEU A 80 -0.89 -4.50 5.98
N ILE A 81 0.15 -4.86 5.24
CA ILE A 81 0.87 -6.12 5.45
C ILE A 81 1.54 -6.13 6.83
N CYS A 82 2.21 -5.04 7.19
CA CYS A 82 2.85 -4.89 8.50
C CYS A 82 1.84 -5.00 9.65
N ALA A 83 0.75 -4.23 9.60
CA ALA A 83 -0.30 -4.22 10.61
C ALA A 83 -1.02 -5.57 10.72
N GLY A 84 -1.43 -6.16 9.59
CA GLY A 84 -2.23 -7.38 9.56
C GLY A 84 -1.42 -8.65 9.81
N ARG A 85 -0.30 -8.85 9.10
CA ARG A 85 0.48 -10.11 9.16
C ARG A 85 1.53 -10.12 10.25
N HIS A 86 2.05 -8.96 10.62
CA HIS A 86 3.09 -8.82 11.64
C HIS A 86 2.58 -8.13 12.91
N GLY A 87 1.27 -7.87 13.00
CA GLY A 87 0.67 -7.22 14.17
C GLY A 87 1.23 -5.82 14.44
N GLY A 88 1.71 -5.12 13.40
CA GLY A 88 2.37 -3.83 13.48
C GLY A 88 3.84 -3.88 13.94
N ASP A 89 4.46 -5.06 14.02
CA ASP A 89 5.89 -5.20 14.31
C ASP A 89 6.74 -4.89 13.05
N ILE A 90 7.26 -3.66 13.02
CA ILE A 90 8.08 -3.13 11.92
C ILE A 90 9.38 -3.93 11.76
N THR A 91 9.99 -4.39 12.85
CA THR A 91 11.25 -5.16 12.81
C THR A 91 11.02 -6.56 12.27
N SER A 92 9.90 -7.20 12.64
CA SER A 92 9.49 -8.47 12.04
C SER A 92 9.21 -8.32 10.55
N TRP A 93 8.47 -7.27 10.15
CA TRP A 93 8.16 -6.99 8.76
C TRP A 93 9.44 -6.73 7.93
N SER A 94 10.33 -5.85 8.41
CA SER A 94 11.58 -5.51 7.71
C SER A 94 12.47 -6.73 7.48
N ARG A 95 12.61 -7.62 8.48
CA ARG A 95 13.38 -8.87 8.32
C ARG A 95 12.79 -9.80 7.27
N SER A 96 11.46 -9.85 7.15
CA SER A 96 10.81 -10.66 6.11
C SER A 96 11.03 -10.11 4.69
N GLN A 97 11.26 -8.80 4.54
CA GLN A 97 11.67 -8.19 3.28
C GLN A 97 13.11 -8.57 2.92
N SER A 98 14.03 -8.58 3.89
CA SER A 98 15.44 -8.91 3.66
C SER A 98 15.67 -10.39 3.31
N VAL A 99 14.85 -11.30 3.85
CA VAL A 99 14.94 -12.74 3.50
C VAL A 99 14.44 -13.01 2.08
N ALA A 100 13.44 -12.24 1.60
CA ALA A 100 12.97 -12.34 0.22
C ALA A 100 14.01 -11.89 -0.83
N VAL A 101 15.08 -11.19 -0.41
CA VAL A 101 16.18 -10.73 -1.29
C VAL A 101 17.33 -11.76 -1.37
N LEU A 102 17.36 -12.76 -0.49
CA LEU A 102 18.45 -13.75 -0.42
C LEU A 102 18.14 -15.09 -1.12
N ASP A 103 16.97 -15.23 -1.75
CA ASP A 103 16.59 -16.44 -2.51
C ASP A 103 16.82 -16.30 -4.03
N ASP A 104 17.62 -15.32 -4.47
CA ASP A 104 18.13 -15.27 -5.84
C ASP A 104 19.43 -16.10 -5.93
N PRO A 105 19.49 -17.21 -6.69
CA PRO A 105 20.75 -17.86 -6.98
C PRO A 105 21.54 -16.99 -7.97
N ALA A 106 22.76 -16.67 -7.57
CA ALA A 106 23.71 -15.83 -8.26
C ALA A 106 24.08 -16.30 -9.67
N GLU A 107 24.16 -15.37 -10.62
CA GLU A 107 25.10 -15.45 -11.74
C GLU A 107 25.81 -14.10 -11.98
N GLY A 108 27.13 -14.10 -11.81
CA GLY A 108 28.06 -13.35 -12.66
C GLY A 108 28.33 -11.88 -12.34
N ALA A 109 29.38 -11.61 -11.58
CA ALA A 109 29.99 -10.28 -11.45
C ALA A 109 30.78 -9.86 -12.69
N VAL A 110 30.64 -8.60 -13.16
CA VAL A 110 31.75 -7.67 -13.56
C VAL A 110 31.25 -6.21 -13.48
N PRO A 111 32.05 -5.24 -12.96
CA PRO A 111 31.66 -3.83 -12.84
C PRO A 111 32.05 -3.00 -14.07
N GLN A 112 31.21 -2.03 -14.49
CA GLN A 112 31.69 -0.90 -15.30
C GLN A 112 30.77 0.33 -15.22
N ALA A 113 31.43 1.48 -15.16
CA ALA A 113 30.88 2.80 -14.94
C ALA A 113 30.20 3.40 -16.18
N ARG A 114 29.27 4.34 -15.91
CA ARG A 114 28.76 5.45 -16.74
C ARG A 114 28.90 5.33 -18.26
N SER A 115 27.76 5.30 -18.95
CA SER A 115 27.50 6.18 -20.10
C SER A 115 26.00 6.38 -20.27
N ALA A 116 25.59 7.64 -20.33
CA ALA A 116 24.31 8.02 -20.90
C ALA A 116 24.31 7.68 -22.40
N SER A 117 23.29 6.95 -22.85
CA SER A 117 22.91 6.89 -24.26
C SER A 117 21.40 6.96 -24.35
N GLU A 118 20.93 8.03 -24.98
CA GLU A 118 19.61 8.15 -25.58
C GLU A 118 19.34 6.95 -26.51
N GLY A 119 18.06 6.53 -26.61
CA GLY A 119 17.58 5.76 -27.77
C GLY A 119 17.14 4.32 -27.57
N ALA A 120 16.79 3.84 -26.37
CA ALA A 120 16.03 2.60 -26.23
C ALA A 120 14.52 2.89 -26.31
N PRO A 121 13.68 2.09 -27.02
CA PRO A 121 12.24 2.19 -26.83
C PRO A 121 11.98 1.97 -25.34
N ARG A 122 11.38 2.97 -24.66
CA ARG A 122 10.97 2.86 -23.27
C ARG A 122 10.12 1.60 -23.17
N ARG A 123 10.68 0.50 -22.63
CA ARG A 123 9.88 -0.65 -22.22
C ARG A 123 8.81 -0.08 -21.31
N ILE A 124 7.56 -0.29 -21.68
CA ILE A 124 6.44 0.18 -20.87
C ILE A 124 6.57 -0.52 -19.52
N ASP A 125 6.67 0.27 -18.46
CA ASP A 125 6.79 -0.23 -17.10
C ASP A 125 5.38 -0.42 -16.53
N TYR A 126 5.06 -1.66 -16.14
CA TYR A 126 3.76 -2.03 -15.57
C TYR A 126 3.84 -2.36 -14.07
N SER A 127 4.95 -2.00 -13.42
CA SER A 127 5.18 -2.26 -11.99
C SER A 127 4.10 -1.63 -11.10
N GLY A 128 3.67 -0.40 -11.42
CA GLY A 128 2.56 0.30 -10.76
C GLY A 128 1.22 -0.47 -10.85
N LEU A 129 0.83 -0.87 -12.06
CA LEU A 129 -0.42 -1.64 -12.28
C LEU A 129 -0.39 -3.00 -11.54
N THR A 130 0.77 -3.64 -11.52
CA THR A 130 0.97 -4.91 -10.79
C THR A 130 0.81 -4.72 -9.29
N ARG A 131 1.28 -3.58 -8.75
CA ARG A 131 1.16 -3.24 -7.33
C ARG A 131 -0.31 -3.02 -6.94
N VAL A 132 -1.05 -2.23 -7.72
CA VAL A 132 -2.48 -1.96 -7.49
C VAL A 132 -3.28 -3.27 -7.49
N ALA A 133 -3.07 -4.13 -8.49
CA ALA A 133 -3.74 -5.43 -8.57
C ALA A 133 -3.50 -6.32 -7.34
N LYS A 134 -2.27 -6.32 -6.79
CA LYS A 134 -1.95 -7.05 -5.56
C LYS A 134 -2.68 -6.49 -4.34
N VAL A 135 -2.77 -5.17 -4.21
CA VAL A 135 -3.47 -4.53 -3.08
C VAL A 135 -4.97 -4.85 -3.13
N VAL A 136 -5.58 -4.83 -4.31
CA VAL A 136 -6.97 -5.27 -4.51
C VAL A 136 -7.16 -6.70 -4.00
N LEU A 137 -6.32 -7.64 -4.41
CA LEU A 137 -6.41 -9.06 -3.99
C LEU A 137 -6.27 -9.25 -2.49
N LEU A 138 -5.43 -8.44 -1.82
CA LEU A 138 -5.27 -8.49 -0.37
C LEU A 138 -6.49 -7.93 0.39
N ALA A 139 -7.22 -7.00 -0.21
CA ALA A 139 -8.36 -6.34 0.41
C ALA A 139 -9.69 -7.08 0.21
N LEU A 140 -9.81 -7.89 -0.85
CA LEU A 140 -11.05 -8.56 -1.24
C LEU A 140 -11.66 -9.46 -0.15
N PRO A 141 -10.91 -10.26 0.64
CA PRO A 141 -11.52 -11.07 1.70
C PRO A 141 -12.30 -10.25 2.74
N THR A 142 -11.81 -9.05 3.06
CA THR A 142 -12.46 -8.13 3.99
C THR A 142 -13.72 -7.52 3.39
N VAL A 143 -13.70 -7.19 2.09
CA VAL A 143 -14.88 -6.67 1.38
C VAL A 143 -15.94 -7.77 1.22
N HIS A 144 -15.52 -8.98 0.86
CA HIS A 144 -16.40 -10.14 0.67
C HIS A 144 -17.21 -10.45 1.92
N ALA A 145 -16.54 -10.47 3.07
CA ALA A 145 -17.16 -10.70 4.37
C ALA A 145 -18.24 -9.66 4.74
N ARG A 146 -18.15 -8.44 4.18
CA ARG A 146 -19.00 -7.30 4.56
C ARG A 146 -20.10 -6.98 3.56
N TYR A 147 -19.87 -7.23 2.26
CA TYR A 147 -20.75 -6.80 1.18
C TYR A 147 -21.14 -7.92 0.19
N GLY A 148 -20.67 -9.15 0.41
CA GLY A 148 -20.97 -10.28 -0.47
C GLY A 148 -20.11 -10.30 -1.73
N ASP A 149 -20.65 -10.84 -2.83
CA ASP A 149 -19.91 -11.32 -4.00
C ASP A 149 -18.83 -10.33 -4.54
N THR A 150 -17.59 -10.82 -4.59
CA THR A 150 -16.38 -10.10 -5.06
C THR A 150 -15.64 -10.86 -6.16
N VAL A 151 -16.23 -11.94 -6.69
CA VAL A 151 -15.56 -12.91 -7.58
C VAL A 151 -15.07 -12.25 -8.88
N GLU A 152 -15.83 -11.31 -9.43
CA GLU A 152 -15.45 -10.61 -10.67
C GLU A 152 -14.24 -9.68 -10.50
N ILE A 153 -14.14 -9.02 -9.34
CA ILE A 153 -13.04 -8.11 -9.00
C ILE A 153 -11.76 -8.92 -8.76
N GLU A 154 -11.88 -10.06 -8.08
CA GLU A 154 -10.77 -10.99 -7.86
C GLU A 154 -10.21 -11.51 -9.19
N SER A 155 -11.08 -12.01 -10.06
CA SER A 155 -10.69 -12.51 -11.38
C SER A 155 -10.00 -11.44 -12.24
N THR A 156 -10.51 -10.20 -12.21
CA THR A 156 -9.92 -9.10 -12.99
C THR A 156 -8.54 -8.71 -12.45
N ALA A 157 -8.36 -8.63 -11.13
CA ALA A 157 -7.06 -8.31 -10.53
C ALA A 157 -6.01 -9.43 -10.74
N GLN A 158 -6.40 -10.71 -10.66
CA GLN A 158 -5.51 -11.83 -10.98
C GLN A 158 -5.03 -11.79 -12.43
N ARG A 159 -5.95 -11.57 -13.38
CA ARG A 159 -5.63 -11.48 -14.81
C ARG A 159 -4.73 -10.29 -15.14
N LEU A 160 -4.89 -9.16 -14.45
CA LEU A 160 -4.02 -8.00 -14.59
C LEU A 160 -2.60 -8.33 -14.11
N CYS A 161 -2.46 -8.97 -12.93
CA CYS A 161 -1.17 -9.45 -12.42
C CYS A 161 -0.47 -10.43 -13.36
N GLU A 162 -1.22 -11.32 -14.01
CA GLU A 162 -0.66 -12.30 -14.94
C GLU A 162 -0.21 -11.63 -16.24
N ALA A 163 -1.02 -10.72 -16.79
CA ALA A 163 -0.72 -10.02 -18.04
C ALA A 163 0.55 -9.15 -17.94
N THR A 164 0.79 -8.51 -16.80
CA THR A 164 1.96 -7.62 -16.59
C THR A 164 3.26 -8.37 -16.32
N ARG A 165 3.21 -9.67 -15.99
CA ARG A 165 4.39 -10.51 -15.70
C ARG A 165 4.89 -11.32 -16.91
N GLN A 166 4.20 -11.26 -18.03
CA GLN A 166 4.62 -11.94 -19.25
C GLN A 166 5.93 -11.33 -19.77
N ASP A 167 6.81 -12.16 -20.35
CA ASP A 167 8.07 -11.69 -20.97
C ASP A 167 7.85 -10.61 -22.04
N ARG A 168 6.66 -10.60 -22.65
CA ARG A 168 6.17 -9.56 -23.56
C ARG A 168 4.70 -9.24 -23.26
N PRO A 169 4.43 -8.31 -22.33
CA PRO A 169 3.06 -7.93 -21.97
C PRO A 169 2.34 -7.30 -23.17
N ASP A 170 1.10 -7.72 -23.43
CA ASP A 170 0.22 -7.07 -24.40
C ASP A 170 -0.38 -5.80 -23.78
N ALA A 171 0.10 -4.64 -24.24
CA ALA A 171 -0.35 -3.33 -23.77
C ALA A 171 -1.86 -3.09 -23.94
N GLY A 172 -2.48 -3.63 -24.99
CA GLY A 172 -3.91 -3.51 -25.22
C GLY A 172 -4.70 -4.31 -24.19
N ARG A 173 -4.25 -5.54 -23.92
CA ARG A 173 -4.84 -6.40 -22.88
C ARG A 173 -4.66 -5.81 -21.48
N VAL A 174 -3.48 -5.27 -21.16
CA VAL A 174 -3.21 -4.62 -19.87
C VAL A 174 -4.12 -3.41 -19.67
N ARG A 175 -4.28 -2.56 -20.69
CA ARG A 175 -5.18 -1.39 -20.64
C ARG A 175 -6.63 -1.80 -20.37
N ILE A 176 -7.15 -2.79 -21.10
CA ILE A 176 -8.54 -3.27 -20.93
C ILE A 176 -8.77 -3.79 -19.49
N LEU A 177 -7.82 -4.57 -18.97
CA LEU A 177 -7.93 -5.12 -17.61
C LEU A 177 -7.85 -4.02 -16.55
N ALA A 178 -6.96 -3.03 -16.72
CA ALA A 178 -6.85 -1.89 -15.82
C ALA A 178 -8.11 -1.02 -15.83
N GLN A 179 -8.68 -0.71 -17.00
CA GLN A 179 -9.92 0.07 -17.10
C GLN A 179 -11.12 -0.67 -16.51
N ARG A 180 -11.20 -1.99 -16.69
CA ARG A 180 -12.24 -2.81 -16.08
C ARG A 180 -12.15 -2.80 -14.56
N LEU A 181 -10.93 -2.98 -14.04
CA LEU A 181 -10.68 -2.88 -12.60
C LEU A 181 -11.06 -1.51 -12.05
N ARG A 182 -10.76 -0.43 -12.79
CA ARG A 182 -11.19 0.94 -12.46
C ARG A 182 -12.70 1.06 -12.36
N THR A 183 -13.45 0.56 -13.34
CA THR A 183 -14.91 0.58 -13.31
C THR A 183 -15.46 -0.16 -12.09
N ASP A 184 -14.96 -1.36 -11.82
CA ASP A 184 -15.44 -2.19 -10.71
C ASP A 184 -15.15 -1.53 -9.33
N LEU A 185 -14.02 -0.83 -9.23
CA LEU A 185 -13.66 -0.05 -8.04
C LEU A 185 -14.49 1.23 -7.87
N ALA A 186 -15.04 1.78 -8.96
CA ALA A 186 -15.83 3.02 -8.94
C ALA A 186 -17.32 2.80 -8.69
N THR A 187 -17.89 1.65 -9.09
CA THR A 187 -19.35 1.43 -9.09
C THR A 187 -19.80 0.21 -8.29
N GLY A 188 -18.89 -0.60 -7.77
CA GLY A 188 -19.20 -1.85 -7.05
C GLY A 188 -19.25 -1.74 -5.52
N SER A 189 -19.43 -2.90 -4.86
CA SER A 189 -19.40 -3.04 -3.39
C SER A 189 -18.08 -2.55 -2.76
N VAL A 190 -16.98 -2.61 -3.51
CA VAL A 190 -15.66 -2.09 -3.13
C VAL A 190 -15.60 -0.55 -3.14
N ALA A 191 -16.42 0.12 -3.95
CA ALA A 191 -16.45 1.59 -4.06
C ALA A 191 -16.74 2.26 -2.71
N ASN A 192 -17.62 1.64 -1.92
CA ASN A 192 -18.03 2.13 -0.60
C ASN A 192 -16.99 1.88 0.52
N THR A 193 -15.86 1.22 0.22
CA THR A 193 -14.86 0.81 1.23
C THR A 193 -13.45 1.26 0.89
N LEU A 194 -12.97 1.00 -0.33
CA LEU A 194 -11.58 1.23 -0.76
C LEU A 194 -11.45 1.86 -2.15
N GLY A 195 -12.57 2.06 -2.85
CA GLY A 195 -12.62 2.46 -4.26
C GLY A 195 -11.79 3.69 -4.58
N VAL A 196 -11.99 4.80 -3.86
CA VAL A 196 -11.34 6.10 -4.16
C VAL A 196 -9.80 6.03 -4.17
N VAL A 197 -9.22 5.16 -3.34
CA VAL A 197 -7.76 5.14 -3.10
C VAL A 197 -7.06 4.20 -4.05
N LEU A 198 -7.74 3.09 -4.34
CA LEU A 198 -7.30 2.17 -5.38
C LEU A 198 -7.51 2.79 -6.76
N LEU A 199 -8.48 3.70 -6.92
CA LEU A 199 -8.67 4.49 -8.14
C LEU A 199 -7.56 5.51 -8.35
N ASP A 200 -7.21 6.31 -7.33
CA ASP A 200 -6.10 7.28 -7.46
C ASP A 200 -4.78 6.59 -7.82
N GLY A 201 -4.44 5.49 -7.13
CA GLY A 201 -3.23 4.72 -7.44
C GLY A 201 -3.29 3.96 -8.78
N LEU A 202 -4.47 3.62 -9.27
CA LEU A 202 -4.67 3.00 -10.58
C LEU A 202 -4.53 4.02 -11.71
N ASP A 203 -5.06 5.23 -11.50
CA ASP A 203 -4.99 6.34 -12.46
C ASP A 203 -3.54 6.84 -12.60
N GLU A 204 -2.82 7.00 -11.49
CA GLU A 204 -1.38 7.31 -11.50
C GLU A 204 -0.56 6.24 -12.24
N ALA A 205 -0.83 4.95 -11.96
CA ALA A 205 -0.14 3.85 -12.64
C ALA A 205 -0.47 3.74 -14.14
N LEU A 206 -1.67 4.15 -14.57
CA LEU A 206 -2.05 4.23 -15.98
C LEU A 206 -1.27 5.33 -16.71
N ASP A 207 -1.13 6.49 -16.09
CA ASP A 207 -0.40 7.64 -16.64
C ASP A 207 1.11 7.32 -16.76
N GLU A 208 1.72 6.74 -15.73
CA GLU A 208 3.12 6.32 -15.72
C GLU A 208 3.43 5.25 -16.78
N SER A 209 2.47 4.36 -17.05
CA SER A 209 2.57 3.33 -18.08
C SER A 209 2.33 3.88 -19.51
N GLY A 210 1.99 5.17 -19.66
CA GLY A 210 1.55 5.74 -20.94
C GLY A 210 0.26 5.09 -21.48
N LEU A 211 -0.55 4.53 -20.60
CA LEU A 211 -1.81 3.86 -20.91
C LEU A 211 -3.06 4.71 -20.60
N GLY A 212 -2.89 5.82 -19.86
CA GLY A 212 -3.90 6.82 -19.50
C GLY A 212 -4.57 7.51 -20.68
#